data_AF-A0A3B9VM06-F1
#
_entry.id   AF-A0A3B9VM06-F1
#
_cell.length_a   1.000
_cell.length_b   1.000
_cell.length_c   1.000
_cell.angle_alpha   90.00
_cell.angle_beta   90.00
_cell.angle_gamma   90.00
#
_symmetry.space_group_name_H-M   'P 1'
#
loop_
_entity.id
_entity.type
_entity.pdbx_description
1 polymer ?
#
loop_
_entity_poly.entity_id
_entity_poly.type
_entity_poly.pdbx_seq_one_letter_code
_entity_poly.pdbx_strand_id
1 'polypeptide(L)'
;FQEFEGHYQENEVQGSGDVKYHLGTYGDFATESGDQTKIYLAANPSHLEAVNPVLEGIVRAKQDKKNVRDIYTVLPVLVHGDAAFAGQGVVSETL
;
A
#
# COMPACT_ATOMS: atom_id res chain seq x y z
N PHE A 1 -1.72 17.87 7.25
CA PHE A 1 -0.35 18.36 7.52
C PHE A 1 0.02 18.28 8.99
N GLN A 2 -0.92 17.96 9.89
CA GLN A 2 -0.72 17.89 11.34
C GLN A 2 0.40 16.92 11.76
N GLU A 3 0.66 15.87 10.98
CA GLU A 3 1.74 14.91 11.23
C GLU A 3 3.15 15.49 11.02
N PHE A 4 3.27 16.61 10.29
CA PHE A 4 4.54 17.35 10.18
C PHE A 4 4.77 18.31 11.35
N GLU A 5 3.71 18.67 12.07
CA GLU A 5 3.72 19.65 13.16
C GLU A 5 3.82 18.96 14.53
N GLY A 6 3.85 17.61 14.57
CA GLY A 6 3.91 16.84 15.82
C GLY A 6 2.63 16.92 16.66
N HIS A 7 1.57 17.52 16.12
CA HIS A 7 0.27 17.61 16.79
C HIS A 7 -0.50 16.30 16.59
N TYR A 8 -0.25 15.35 17.49
CA TYR A 8 -1.16 14.24 17.74
C TYR A 8 -2.38 14.81 18.45
N GLN A 9 -3.60 14.57 17.96
CA GLN A 9 -4.81 15.01 18.66
C GLN A 9 -4.85 14.35 20.04
N GLU A 10 -5.00 15.14 21.11
CA GLU A 10 -4.94 14.69 22.51
C GLU A 10 -6.01 13.63 22.89
N ASN A 11 -6.94 13.29 21.99
CA ASN A 11 -7.95 12.26 22.17
C ASN A 11 -7.76 11.01 21.26
N GLU A 12 -6.69 10.95 20.45
CA GLU A 12 -6.25 9.70 19.82
C GLU A 12 -5.23 9.03 20.74
N VAL A 13 -5.72 8.29 21.74
CA VAL A 13 -4.89 7.44 22.63
C VAL A 13 -4.14 6.34 21.85
N GLN A 14 -4.34 6.25 20.53
CA GLN A 14 -3.49 5.52 19.58
C GLN A 14 -3.33 6.36 18.30
N GLY A 15 -2.32 7.22 18.21
CA GLY A 15 -1.79 7.58 16.89
C GLY A 15 -1.38 6.32 16.12
N SER A 16 -1.11 6.40 14.81
CA SER A 16 -0.64 5.24 14.04
C SER A 16 0.59 4.54 14.64
N GLY A 17 1.34 5.25 15.49
CA GLY A 17 2.60 4.80 16.07
C GLY A 17 3.77 4.89 15.10
N ASP A 18 3.57 5.50 13.93
CA ASP A 18 4.54 5.52 12.84
C ASP A 18 4.71 6.90 12.19
N VAL A 19 5.81 7.11 11.48
CA VAL A 19 6.04 8.37 10.75
C VAL A 19 5.07 8.50 9.58
N LYS A 20 4.73 9.75 9.24
CA LYS A 20 3.75 10.07 8.19
C LYS A 20 3.96 9.31 6.88
N TYR A 21 5.22 9.12 6.47
CA TYR A 21 5.58 8.47 5.21
C TYR A 21 5.35 6.95 5.19
N HIS A 22 5.00 6.34 6.32
CA HIS A 22 4.65 4.92 6.43
C HIS A 22 3.14 4.67 6.47
N LEU A 23 2.32 5.73 6.49
CA LEU A 23 0.88 5.59 6.65
C LEU A 23 0.21 5.16 5.35
N GLY A 24 -0.50 4.04 5.43
CA GLY A 24 -1.40 3.61 4.38
C GLY A 24 -2.57 4.58 4.20
N THR A 25 -3.12 4.63 2.99
CA THR A 25 -4.31 5.43 2.68
C THR A 25 -5.23 4.70 1.71
N TYR A 26 -6.47 5.15 1.60
CA TYR A 26 -7.41 4.63 0.61
C TYR A 26 -8.26 5.78 0.05
N GLY A 27 -8.71 5.62 -1.19
CA GLY A 27 -9.55 6.61 -1.85
C GLY A 27 -10.18 6.07 -3.12
N ASP A 28 -11.07 6.86 -3.70
CA ASP A 28 -11.63 6.61 -5.02
C ASP A 28 -11.01 7.60 -6.01
N PHE A 29 -10.61 7.12 -7.18
CA PHE A 29 -10.08 7.90 -8.28
C PHE A 29 -11.06 7.85 -9.45
N ALA A 30 -11.36 9.01 -10.03
CA ALA A 30 -12.15 9.14 -11.23
C ALA A 30 -11.25 9.50 -12.41
N THR A 31 -11.34 8.75 -13.50
CA THR A 31 -10.64 9.07 -14.75
C THR A 31 -11.30 10.26 -15.45
N GLU A 32 -10.62 10.85 -16.43
CA GLU A 32 -11.19 11.91 -17.27
C GLU A 32 -12.42 11.40 -18.07
N SER A 33 -12.48 10.11 -18.38
CA SER A 33 -13.64 9.45 -19.01
C SER A 33 -14.82 9.22 -18.06
N GLY A 34 -14.66 9.44 -16.76
CA GLY A 34 -15.69 9.24 -15.73
C GLY A 34 -15.69 7.84 -15.11
N ASP A 35 -14.78 6.96 -15.49
CA ASP A 35 -14.62 5.64 -14.85
C ASP A 35 -14.07 5.82 -13.43
N GLN A 36 -14.47 4.94 -12.51
CA GLN A 36 -14.02 4.99 -11.12
C GLN A 36 -13.20 3.76 -10.75
N THR A 37 -12.13 3.97 -10.00
CA THR A 37 -11.32 2.90 -9.42
C THR A 37 -10.96 3.18 -7.97
N LYS A 38 -10.83 2.13 -7.17
CA LYS A 38 -10.42 2.23 -5.77
C LYS A 38 -8.91 2.18 -5.70
N ILE A 39 -8.31 3.18 -5.07
CA ILE A 39 -6.87 3.21 -4.78
C ILE A 39 -6.66 2.87 -3.31
N TYR A 40 -5.67 2.02 -3.06
CA TYR A 40 -5.22 1.65 -1.73
C TYR A 40 -3.69 1.68 -1.70
N LEU A 41 -3.13 2.41 -0.75
CA LEU A 41 -1.72 2.43 -0.43
C LEU A 41 -1.51 1.64 0.87
N ALA A 42 -0.71 0.58 0.82
CA ALA A 42 -0.35 -0.19 2.00
C ALA A 42 0.57 0.64 2.92
N ALA A 43 0.38 0.49 4.23
CA ALA A 43 1.37 0.96 5.19
C ALA A 43 2.63 0.09 5.11
N ASN A 44 3.81 0.67 5.34
CA ASN A 44 5.09 -0.03 5.20
C ASN A 44 6.12 0.47 6.23
N PRO A 45 6.98 -0.41 6.76
CA PRO A 45 8.10 0.02 7.61
C PRO A 45 9.22 0.65 6.77
N SER A 46 10.26 1.17 7.45
CA SER A 46 11.49 1.64 6.79
C SER A 46 12.35 0.51 6.19
N HIS A 47 12.06 -0.76 6.50
CA HIS A 47 12.74 -1.91 5.89
C HIS A 47 12.28 -2.02 4.43
N LEU A 48 13.09 -1.48 3.52
CA LEU A 48 12.77 -1.39 2.10
C LEU A 48 12.39 -2.76 1.54
N GLU A 49 11.46 -2.77 0.58
CA GLU A 49 10.94 -3.97 -0.10
C GLU A 49 10.14 -4.96 0.77
N ALA A 50 10.19 -4.86 2.10
CA ALA A 50 9.49 -5.78 3.01
C ALA A 50 7.96 -5.77 2.82
N VAL A 51 7.40 -4.69 2.27
CA VAL A 51 5.96 -4.56 2.00
C VAL A 51 5.51 -5.27 0.72
N ASN A 52 6.42 -5.62 -0.19
CA ASN A 52 6.06 -6.18 -1.50
C ASN A 52 5.19 -7.45 -1.38
N PRO A 53 5.63 -8.51 -0.67
CA PRO A 53 4.80 -9.72 -0.53
C PRO A 53 3.54 -9.48 0.31
N VAL A 54 3.56 -8.48 1.20
CA VAL A 54 2.38 -8.08 1.97
C VAL A 54 1.32 -7.50 1.05
N LEU A 55 1.70 -6.61 0.14
CA LEU A 55 0.77 -6.01 -0.82
C LEU A 55 0.25 -7.06 -1.82
N GLU A 56 1.09 -7.96 -2.30
CA GLU A 56 0.65 -9.09 -3.13
C GLU A 56 -0.39 -9.96 -2.41
N GLY A 57 -0.17 -10.28 -1.12
CA GLY A 57 -1.13 -11.00 -0.30
C GLY A 57 -2.46 -10.24 -0.11
N ILE A 58 -2.41 -8.93 0.11
CA ILE A 58 -3.61 -8.08 0.21
C ILE A 58 -4.39 -8.09 -1.12
N VAL A 59 -3.69 -7.95 -2.25
CA VAL A 59 -4.31 -7.99 -3.57
C VAL A 59 -4.95 -9.35 -3.82
N ARG A 60 -4.23 -10.44 -3.52
CA ARG A 60 -4.78 -11.79 -3.65
C ARG A 60 -6.04 -11.98 -2.82
N ALA A 61 -6.04 -11.56 -1.55
CA ALA A 61 -7.23 -11.62 -0.70
C ALA A 61 -8.41 -10.80 -1.27
N LYS A 62 -8.15 -9.63 -1.86
CA LYS A 62 -9.18 -8.82 -2.51
C LYS A 62 -9.73 -9.46 -3.80
N GLN A 63 -8.88 -10.12 -4.57
CA GLN A 63 -9.28 -10.90 -5.75
C GLN A 63 -10.16 -12.08 -5.34
N ASP A 64 -9.73 -12.86 -4.34
CA ASP A 64 -10.47 -14.01 -3.80
C ASP A 64 -11.86 -13.57 -3.29
N LYS A 65 -11.94 -12.41 -2.62
CA LYS A 65 -13.23 -11.84 -2.17
C LYS A 65 -14.16 -11.44 -3.31
N LYS A 66 -13.62 -10.94 -4.43
CA LYS A 66 -14.43 -10.63 -5.62
C LYS A 66 -14.84 -11.90 -6.38
N ASN A 67 -14.04 -12.96 -6.29
CA ASN A 67 -14.31 -14.30 -6.82
C ASN A 67 -14.79 -14.28 -8.29
N VAL A 68 -14.18 -13.43 -9.12
CA VAL A 68 -14.48 -13.37 -10.55
C VAL A 68 -13.57 -14.37 -11.25
N ARG A 69 -14.17 -15.44 -11.76
CA ARG A 69 -13.45 -16.53 -12.40
C ARG A 69 -12.67 -16.03 -13.61
N ASP A 70 -11.41 -16.46 -13.72
CA ASP A 70 -10.51 -16.18 -14.84
C ASP A 70 -10.23 -14.68 -15.09
N ILE A 71 -10.48 -13.80 -14.11
CA ILE A 71 -10.25 -12.34 -14.23
C ILE A 71 -9.57 -11.78 -12.98
N TYR A 72 -8.43 -11.09 -13.18
CA TYR A 72 -7.73 -10.34 -12.14
C TYR A 72 -8.23 -8.89 -12.07
N THR A 73 -9.21 -8.64 -11.22
CA THR A 73 -9.90 -7.33 -11.10
C THR A 73 -9.24 -6.36 -10.09
N VAL A 74 -8.12 -6.76 -9.49
CA VAL A 74 -7.33 -5.95 -8.55
C VAL A 74 -5.88 -6.07 -8.97
N LEU A 75 -5.22 -4.94 -9.21
CA LEU A 75 -3.85 -4.88 -9.72
C LEU A 75 -2.91 -4.41 -8.60
N PRO A 76 -1.85 -5.18 -8.26
CA PRO A 76 -0.77 -4.68 -7.43
C PRO A 76 0.10 -3.71 -8.24
N VAL A 77 0.52 -2.61 -7.63
CA VAL A 77 1.52 -1.69 -8.17
C VAL A 77 2.60 -1.53 -7.13
N LEU A 78 3.81 -2.02 -7.43
CA LEU A 78 4.97 -1.96 -6.54
C LEU A 78 5.91 -0.86 -7.02
N VAL A 79 6.34 0.02 -6.12
CA VAL A 79 7.25 1.14 -6.41
C VAL A 79 8.51 0.95 -5.58
N HIS A 80 9.67 1.00 -6.24
CA HIS A 80 10.94 0.60 -5.66
C HIS A 80 12.01 1.69 -5.80
N GLY A 81 12.97 1.67 -4.87
CA GLY A 81 14.26 2.33 -5.07
C GLY A 81 15.19 1.42 -5.86
N ASP A 82 16.02 1.98 -6.74
CA ASP A 82 16.94 1.25 -7.62
C ASP A 82 17.89 0.31 -6.84
N ALA A 83 18.52 0.81 -5.77
CA ALA A 83 19.42 0.02 -4.96
C ALA A 83 18.71 -1.07 -4.14
N ALA A 84 17.51 -0.78 -3.64
CA ALA A 84 16.74 -1.72 -2.81
C ALA A 84 16.16 -2.85 -3.66
N PHE A 85 15.65 -2.53 -4.85
CA PHE A 85 15.14 -3.51 -5.80
C PHE A 85 16.19 -4.59 -6.15
N ALA A 86 17.42 -4.18 -6.40
CA ALA A 86 18.52 -5.10 -6.71
C ALA A 86 19.13 -5.79 -5.47
N GLY A 87 19.07 -5.13 -4.31
CA GLY A 87 19.80 -5.54 -3.10
C GLY A 87 19.01 -6.34 -2.07
N GLN A 88 17.68 -6.30 -2.11
CA GLN A 88 16.83 -7.00 -1.12
C GLN A 88 16.33 -8.33 -1.69
N GLY A 89 16.71 -9.45 -1.07
CA GLY A 89 16.33 -10.80 -1.52
C GLY A 89 14.81 -11.03 -1.58
N VAL A 90 14.05 -10.35 -0.72
CA VAL A 90 12.57 -10.41 -0.71
C VAL A 90 11.95 -10.01 -2.04
N VAL A 91 12.64 -9.18 -2.84
CA VAL A 91 12.19 -8.82 -4.20
C VAL A 91 12.19 -10.06 -5.09
N SER A 92 13.29 -10.81 -5.13
CA SER A 92 13.38 -12.06 -5.91
C SER A 92 12.45 -13.15 -5.37
N GLU A 93 12.13 -13.15 -4.08
CA GLU A 93 11.17 -14.08 -3.49
C GLU A 93 9.71 -13.73 -3.85
N THR A 94 9.42 -12.48 -4.18
CA THR A 94 8.06 -12.01 -4.51
C THR A 94 7.72 -12.20 -6.00
N LEU A 95 8.74 -12.21 -6.89
CA LEU A 95 8.61 -12.43 -8.33
C LEU A 95 8.33 -13.89 -8.70
#